data_AF-A0A973AXU3-F1
#
_entry.id   AF-A0A973AXU3-F1
#
_cell.length_a   1.000
_cell.length_b   1.000
_cell.length_c   1.000
_cell.angle_alpha   90.00
_cell.angle_beta   90.00
_cell.angle_gamma   90.00
#
_symmetry.space_group_name_H-M   'P 1'
#
loop_
_entity.id
_entity.type
_entity.pdbx_description
1 polymer ?
#
loop_
_entity_poly.entity_id
_entity_poly.type
_entity_poly.pdbx_seq_one_letter_code
_entity_poly.pdbx_strand_id
1 'polypeptide(L)'
;IIVGKKPTGTLLIDYLIPGKNLYLLSTGTGLAPFMSVIRDPDTYEKFEKVILVHCVREVNELAYHDYLTTELPQHEFLGEMVSSQFIYYPTVTRENYHHMGRITHLIETNKLTRDIGLPDLDQKNDRVMICGSNEFLKDVKKMLEARQFKEGNTTIPGDFVIEKAFAEQ
;
A
#
# COMPACT_ATOMS: atom_id res chain seq x y z
N ILE A 1 -8.94 -5.15 34.29
CA ILE A 1 -8.79 -5.35 32.83
C ILE A 1 -7.35 -4.97 32.49
N ILE A 2 -6.49 -5.97 32.23
CA ILE A 2 -5.12 -5.70 31.76
C ILE A 2 -5.24 -5.48 30.25
N VAL A 3 -5.27 -4.23 29.83
CA VAL A 3 -5.17 -3.86 28.42
C VAL A 3 -3.71 -4.09 28.01
N GLY A 4 -3.49 -5.06 27.14
CA GLY A 4 -2.16 -5.45 26.67
C GLY A 4 -1.44 -4.31 25.94
N LYS A 5 -0.11 -4.32 26.11
CA LYS A 5 0.99 -3.54 25.49
C LYS A 5 0.64 -2.59 24.34
N LYS A 6 1.20 -1.36 24.43
CA LYS A 6 1.27 -0.31 23.40
C LYS A 6 1.21 -0.88 21.97
N PRO A 7 0.36 -0.36 21.07
CA PRO A 7 0.37 -0.77 19.67
C PRO A 7 1.77 -0.58 19.09
N THR A 8 2.33 -1.66 18.56
CA THR A 8 3.62 -1.69 17.88
C THR A 8 3.37 -2.07 16.42
N GLY A 9 3.93 -1.31 15.48
CA GLY A 9 3.87 -1.60 14.04
C GLY A 9 4.79 -0.67 13.27
N THR A 10 5.27 -1.09 12.10
CA THR A 10 6.18 -0.31 11.26
C THR A 10 5.47 0.44 10.13
N LEU A 11 4.18 0.17 9.92
CA LEU A 11 3.38 0.80 8.87
C LEU A 11 2.77 2.13 9.33
N LEU A 12 3.65 3.06 9.71
CA LEU A 12 3.28 4.43 10.07
C LEU A 12 3.92 5.41 9.09
N ILE A 13 3.14 6.41 8.68
CA ILE A 13 3.60 7.43 7.73
C ILE A 13 4.77 8.27 8.27
N ASP A 14 4.96 8.30 9.60
CA ASP A 14 6.09 8.96 10.26
C ASP A 14 7.44 8.24 10.07
N TYR A 15 7.41 6.96 9.66
CA TYR A 15 8.62 6.19 9.37
C TYR A 15 9.03 6.30 7.89
N LEU A 16 8.38 7.18 7.14
CA LEU A 16 8.71 7.50 5.76
C LEU A 16 9.28 8.92 5.68
N ILE A 17 10.31 9.10 4.86
CA ILE A 17 10.79 10.46 4.54
C ILE A 17 9.78 11.17 3.63
N PRO A 18 9.78 12.51 3.54
CA PRO A 18 8.85 13.25 2.70
C PRO A 18 8.90 12.80 1.24
N GLY A 19 7.75 12.58 0.60
CA GLY A 19 7.62 12.15 -0.80
C GLY A 19 6.30 12.65 -1.38
N LYS A 20 6.10 12.44 -2.69
CA LYS A 20 4.87 12.84 -3.39
C LYS A 20 3.81 11.76 -3.34
N ASN A 21 4.18 10.52 -3.65
CA ASN A 21 3.23 9.42 -3.75
C ASN A 21 3.50 8.39 -2.65
N LEU A 22 2.43 7.82 -2.09
CA LEU A 22 2.48 6.72 -1.16
C LEU A 22 1.86 5.47 -1.79
N TYR A 23 2.67 4.44 -2.03
CA TYR A 23 2.21 3.13 -2.48
C TYR A 23 2.03 2.19 -1.29
N LEU A 24 0.81 1.71 -1.10
CA LEU A 24 0.42 0.73 -0.09
C LEU A 24 0.24 -0.62 -0.77
N LEU A 25 1.25 -1.49 -0.69
CA LEU A 25 1.30 -2.76 -1.42
C LEU A 25 0.87 -3.92 -0.52
N SER A 26 -0.29 -4.51 -0.81
CA SER A 26 -0.87 -5.58 0.00
C SER A 26 -1.20 -6.85 -0.78
N THR A 27 -1.07 -8.00 -0.10
CA THR A 27 -1.59 -9.29 -0.58
C THR A 27 -2.54 -9.88 0.44
N GLY A 28 -3.72 -10.33 0.02
CA GLY A 28 -4.76 -10.88 0.90
C GLY A 28 -5.04 -9.98 2.11
N THR A 29 -5.03 -10.55 3.32
CA THR A 29 -5.30 -9.81 4.56
C THR A 29 -4.27 -8.73 4.92
N GLY A 30 -3.15 -8.64 4.18
CA GLY A 30 -2.20 -7.53 4.31
C GLY A 30 -2.81 -6.16 4.01
N LEU A 31 -4.05 -6.10 3.50
CA LEU A 31 -4.87 -4.90 3.40
C LEU A 31 -5.17 -4.25 4.77
N ALA A 32 -5.28 -5.05 5.83
CA ALA A 32 -5.77 -4.62 7.14
C ALA A 32 -5.09 -3.36 7.72
N PRO A 33 -3.74 -3.27 7.81
CA PRO A 33 -3.08 -2.06 8.33
C PRO A 33 -3.31 -0.84 7.44
N PHE A 34 -3.54 -1.02 6.14
CA PHE A 34 -3.77 0.10 5.23
C PHE A 34 -5.17 0.69 5.38
N MET A 35 -6.13 -0.06 5.94
CA MET A 35 -7.45 0.48 6.26
C MET A 35 -7.39 1.62 7.29
N SER A 36 -6.42 1.62 8.22
CA SER A 36 -6.22 2.79 9.09
C SER A 36 -5.50 3.93 8.38
N VAL A 37 -4.49 3.63 7.55
CA VAL A 37 -3.70 4.65 6.84
C VAL A 37 -4.57 5.47 5.88
N ILE A 38 -5.42 4.82 5.08
CA ILE A 38 -6.29 5.53 4.11
C ILE A 38 -7.45 6.29 4.78
N ARG A 39 -7.68 6.09 6.08
CA ARG A 39 -8.67 6.84 6.88
C ARG A 39 -8.04 7.96 7.70
N ASP A 40 -6.73 8.14 7.59
CA ASP A 40 -5.99 9.16 8.32
C ASP A 40 -5.84 10.42 7.46
N PRO A 41 -6.42 11.58 7.85
CA PRO A 41 -6.25 12.84 7.15
C PRO A 41 -4.77 13.21 6.93
N ASP A 42 -3.90 12.93 7.90
CA ASP A 42 -2.47 13.27 7.85
C ASP A 42 -1.77 12.58 6.67
N THR A 43 -2.28 11.41 6.24
CA THR A 43 -1.77 10.72 5.05
C THR A 43 -1.98 11.57 3.80
N TYR A 44 -3.18 12.15 3.66
CA TYR A 44 -3.52 12.97 2.50
C TYR A 44 -2.88 14.37 2.57
N GLU A 45 -2.53 14.86 3.75
CA GLU A 45 -1.72 16.08 3.89
C GLU A 45 -0.27 15.86 3.45
N LYS A 46 0.31 14.68 3.74
CA LYS A 46 1.72 14.38 3.44
C LYS A 46 1.97 13.93 2.00
N PHE A 47 0.96 13.38 1.31
CA PHE A 47 1.14 12.78 -0.01
C PHE A 47 0.12 13.31 -1.04
N GLU A 48 0.61 13.70 -2.22
CA GLU A 48 -0.22 14.12 -3.36
C GLU A 48 -1.09 12.98 -3.88
N LYS A 49 -0.60 11.74 -3.85
CA LYS A 49 -1.35 10.53 -4.22
C LYS A 49 -1.13 9.40 -3.22
N VAL A 50 -2.22 8.69 -2.90
CA VAL A 50 -2.21 7.50 -2.05
C VAL A 50 -2.75 6.32 -2.85
N ILE A 51 -1.88 5.37 -3.18
CA ILE A 51 -2.16 4.26 -4.09
C ILE A 51 -2.24 2.97 -3.29
N LEU A 52 -3.44 2.42 -3.14
CA LEU A 52 -3.66 1.13 -2.48
C LEU A 52 -3.72 0.01 -3.50
N VAL A 53 -2.70 -0.84 -3.53
CA VAL A 53 -2.63 -2.03 -4.38
C VAL A 53 -3.02 -3.24 -3.56
N HIS A 54 -4.10 -3.92 -3.94
CA HIS A 54 -4.63 -5.08 -3.24
C HIS A 54 -4.66 -6.30 -4.17
N CYS A 55 -3.73 -7.23 -3.95
CA CYS A 55 -3.56 -8.43 -4.78
C CYS A 55 -4.14 -9.67 -4.10
N VAL A 56 -5.06 -10.34 -4.78
CA VAL A 56 -5.74 -11.55 -4.31
C VAL A 56 -5.75 -12.66 -5.37
N ARG A 57 -6.22 -13.86 -5.02
CA ARG A 57 -6.32 -14.98 -5.95
C ARG A 57 -7.62 -14.92 -6.73
N GLU A 58 -8.73 -14.67 -6.05
CA GLU A 58 -10.08 -14.71 -6.58
C GLU A 58 -10.80 -13.38 -6.33
N VAL A 59 -11.78 -13.03 -7.16
CA VAL A 59 -12.50 -11.75 -7.09
C VAL A 59 -13.24 -11.62 -5.76
N ASN A 60 -13.77 -12.72 -5.24
CA ASN A 60 -14.48 -12.77 -3.95
C ASN A 60 -13.59 -12.47 -2.73
N GLU A 61 -12.26 -12.49 -2.87
CA GLU A 61 -11.29 -12.17 -1.82
C GLU A 61 -11.00 -10.66 -1.74
N LEU A 62 -11.52 -9.84 -2.66
CA LEU A 62 -11.41 -8.38 -2.63
C LEU A 62 -12.26 -7.76 -1.51
N ALA A 63 -11.89 -8.07 -0.26
CA ALA A 63 -12.52 -7.52 0.92
C ALA A 63 -12.49 -5.99 0.91
N TYR A 64 -13.55 -5.38 1.44
CA TYR A 64 -13.74 -3.92 1.49
C TYR A 64 -13.82 -3.22 0.13
N HIS A 65 -13.99 -3.93 -0.98
CA HIS A 65 -14.07 -3.32 -2.31
C HIS A 65 -15.11 -2.18 -2.36
N ASP A 66 -16.36 -2.45 -2.02
CA ASP A 66 -17.45 -1.44 -2.06
C ASP A 66 -17.18 -0.26 -1.14
N TYR A 67 -16.63 -0.54 0.05
CA TYR A 67 -16.22 0.51 0.98
C TYR A 67 -15.15 1.43 0.35
N LEU A 68 -14.12 0.86 -0.27
CA LEU A 68 -13.01 1.60 -0.87
C LEU A 68 -13.44 2.40 -2.11
N THR A 69 -14.39 1.88 -2.90
CA THR A 69 -14.80 2.50 -4.17
C THR A 69 -16.00 3.42 -4.04
N THR A 70 -16.82 3.28 -2.99
CA THR A 70 -18.11 3.97 -2.89
C THR A 70 -18.27 4.72 -1.58
N GLU A 71 -18.03 4.07 -0.45
CA GLU A 71 -18.29 4.70 0.87
C GLU A 71 -17.18 5.67 1.27
N LEU A 72 -15.90 5.29 1.14
CA LEU A 72 -14.76 6.12 1.54
C LEU A 72 -14.69 7.44 0.75
N PRO A 73 -14.91 7.49 -0.59
CA PRO A 73 -14.99 8.75 -1.32
C PRO A 73 -16.17 9.65 -0.93
N GLN A 74 -17.21 9.10 -0.30
CA GLN A 74 -18.39 9.83 0.20
C GLN A 74 -18.28 10.20 1.68
N HIS A 75 -17.15 9.92 2.32
CA HIS A 75 -16.97 10.15 3.74
C HIS A 75 -17.07 11.65 4.07
N GLU A 76 -17.83 12.01 5.09
CA GLU A 76 -18.16 13.40 5.45
C GLU A 76 -16.94 14.32 5.57
N PHE A 77 -15.84 13.81 6.15
CA PHE A 77 -14.62 14.59 6.40
C PHE A 77 -13.47 14.30 5.42
N LEU A 78 -13.48 13.14 4.77
CA LEU A 78 -12.34 12.66 3.96
C LEU A 78 -12.66 12.64 2.47
N GLY A 79 -13.94 12.70 2.09
CA GLY A 79 -14.39 12.40 0.74
C GLY A 79 -13.75 13.26 -0.33
N GLU A 80 -13.50 14.54 -0.06
CA GLU A 80 -12.82 15.45 -1.00
C GLU A 80 -11.34 15.06 -1.21
N MET A 81 -10.62 14.81 -0.12
CA MET A 81 -9.21 14.36 -0.18
C MET A 81 -9.10 13.00 -0.86
N VAL A 82 -9.94 12.04 -0.47
CA VAL A 82 -10.00 10.70 -1.04
C VAL A 82 -10.30 10.79 -2.55
N SER A 83 -11.36 11.50 -2.94
CA SER A 83 -11.76 11.57 -4.35
C SER A 83 -10.70 12.19 -5.26
N SER A 84 -9.85 13.08 -4.72
CA SER A 84 -8.80 13.76 -5.47
C SER A 84 -7.45 13.05 -5.43
N GLN A 85 -7.11 12.34 -4.35
CA GLN A 85 -5.77 11.82 -4.08
C GLN A 85 -5.70 10.29 -4.01
N PHE A 86 -6.78 9.60 -3.64
CA PHE A 86 -6.79 8.15 -3.44
C PHE A 86 -6.99 7.37 -4.74
N ILE A 87 -6.18 6.33 -4.93
CA ILE A 87 -6.28 5.41 -6.06
C ILE A 87 -6.33 3.98 -5.49
N TYR A 88 -7.44 3.28 -5.73
CA TYR A 88 -7.54 1.86 -5.43
C TYR A 88 -7.24 1.02 -6.67
N TYR A 89 -6.23 0.16 -6.57
CA TYR A 89 -5.81 -0.77 -7.63
C TYR A 89 -5.97 -2.22 -7.15
N PRO A 90 -7.17 -2.82 -7.28
CA PRO A 90 -7.36 -4.24 -7.04
C PRO A 90 -6.75 -5.05 -8.18
N THR A 91 -6.08 -6.16 -7.88
CA THR A 91 -5.57 -7.09 -8.89
C THR A 91 -5.78 -8.55 -8.49
N VAL A 92 -6.11 -9.39 -9.48
CA VAL A 92 -6.52 -10.79 -9.29
C VAL A 92 -5.61 -11.71 -10.09
N THR A 93 -5.29 -12.88 -9.56
CA THR A 93 -4.29 -13.79 -10.16
C THR A 93 -4.83 -15.09 -10.75
N ARG A 94 -6.05 -15.52 -10.38
CA ARG A 94 -6.62 -16.82 -10.82
C ARG A 94 -7.95 -16.73 -11.56
N GLU A 95 -8.55 -15.55 -11.64
CA GLU A 95 -9.81 -15.31 -12.34
C GLU A 95 -9.71 -14.09 -13.25
N ASN A 96 -10.51 -14.06 -14.31
CA ASN A 96 -10.57 -12.92 -15.21
C ASN A 96 -11.02 -11.67 -14.46
N TYR A 97 -10.18 -10.64 -14.50
CA TYR A 97 -10.44 -9.35 -13.87
C TYR A 97 -9.80 -8.23 -14.68
N HIS A 98 -10.23 -6.99 -14.49
CA HIS A 98 -9.74 -5.87 -15.31
C HIS A 98 -8.24 -5.58 -15.07
N HIS A 99 -7.74 -5.82 -13.85
CA HIS A 99 -6.31 -5.87 -13.58
C HIS A 99 -5.92 -7.28 -13.12
N MET A 100 -4.96 -7.88 -13.82
CA MET A 100 -4.46 -9.21 -13.49
C MET A 100 -2.95 -9.24 -13.31
N GLY A 101 -2.49 -10.09 -12.41
CA GLY A 101 -1.07 -10.37 -12.18
C GLY A 101 -0.62 -10.13 -10.73
N ARG A 102 0.58 -10.63 -10.41
CA ARG A 102 1.23 -10.35 -9.12
C ARG A 102 1.77 -8.93 -9.12
N ILE A 103 1.72 -8.25 -7.97
CA ILE A 103 2.26 -6.89 -7.78
C ILE A 103 3.70 -6.77 -8.28
N THR A 104 4.56 -7.77 -8.01
CA THR A 104 5.95 -7.78 -8.48
C THR A 104 6.05 -7.69 -10.00
N HIS A 105 5.25 -8.46 -10.75
CA HIS A 105 5.21 -8.40 -12.20
C HIS A 105 4.69 -7.04 -12.70
N LEU A 106 3.67 -6.48 -12.05
CA LEU A 106 3.09 -5.19 -12.42
C LEU A 106 4.08 -4.02 -12.21
N ILE A 107 4.92 -4.09 -11.17
CA ILE A 107 5.99 -3.13 -10.92
C ILE A 107 7.16 -3.34 -11.89
N GLU A 108 7.56 -4.58 -12.16
CA GLU A 108 8.68 -4.88 -13.07
C GLU A 108 8.41 -4.42 -14.50
N THR A 109 7.16 -4.55 -14.95
CA THR A 109 6.74 -4.14 -16.29
C THR A 109 6.31 -2.68 -16.40
N ASN A 110 6.30 -1.92 -15.28
CA ASN A 110 5.69 -0.60 -15.17
C ASN A 110 4.20 -0.58 -15.60
N LYS A 111 3.51 -1.72 -15.55
CA LYS A 111 2.08 -1.79 -15.86
C LYS A 111 1.25 -1.04 -14.80
N LEU A 112 1.58 -1.22 -13.52
CA LEU A 112 0.88 -0.56 -12.41
C LEU A 112 0.82 0.97 -12.61
N THR A 113 1.97 1.61 -12.80
CA THR A 113 2.09 3.06 -12.92
C THR A 113 1.44 3.59 -14.18
N ARG A 114 1.58 2.88 -15.31
CA ARG A 114 0.90 3.24 -16.57
C ARG A 114 -0.62 3.14 -16.47
N ASP A 115 -1.15 2.10 -15.84
CA ASP A 115 -2.60 1.92 -15.69
C ASP A 115 -3.23 3.07 -14.86
N ILE A 116 -2.50 3.62 -13.88
CA ILE A 116 -2.97 4.70 -13.01
C ILE A 116 -2.50 6.10 -13.44
N GLY A 117 -1.81 6.21 -14.58
CA GLY A 117 -1.35 7.48 -15.15
C GLY A 117 -0.24 8.18 -14.36
N LEU A 118 0.58 7.44 -13.62
CA LEU A 118 1.73 7.97 -12.87
C LEU A 118 3.07 7.63 -13.55
N PRO A 119 4.15 8.40 -13.31
CA PRO A 119 5.50 8.04 -13.74
C PRO A 119 5.95 6.69 -13.17
N ASP A 120 7.01 6.13 -13.76
CA ASP A 120 7.65 4.93 -13.24
C ASP A 120 8.15 5.15 -11.80
N LEU A 121 8.06 4.10 -10.98
CA LEU A 121 8.39 4.15 -9.56
C LEU A 121 9.85 4.60 -9.35
N ASP A 122 10.04 5.69 -8.62
CA ASP A 122 11.34 6.32 -8.39
C ASP A 122 11.56 6.77 -6.93
N GLN A 123 12.81 6.66 -6.47
CA GLN A 123 13.19 6.89 -5.08
C GLN A 123 12.99 8.34 -4.62
N LYS A 124 13.02 9.31 -5.55
CA LYS A 124 12.91 10.72 -5.21
C LYS A 124 11.48 11.08 -4.83
N ASN A 125 10.50 10.54 -5.56
CA ASN A 125 9.10 10.94 -5.42
C ASN A 125 8.24 9.93 -4.66
N ASP A 126 8.61 8.65 -4.61
CA ASP A 126 7.69 7.62 -4.14
C ASP A 126 8.09 7.03 -2.79
N ARG A 127 7.11 6.80 -1.93
CA ARG A 127 7.26 6.04 -0.69
C ARG A 127 6.44 4.77 -0.75
N VAL A 128 6.91 3.71 -0.10
CA VAL A 128 6.26 2.41 -0.19
C VAL A 128 6.04 1.79 1.19
N MET A 129 4.84 1.32 1.45
CA MET A 129 4.55 0.44 2.58
C MET A 129 4.16 -0.93 2.03
N ILE A 130 4.69 -2.00 2.63
CA ILE A 130 4.47 -3.36 2.13
C ILE A 130 3.95 -4.26 3.25
N CYS A 131 2.81 -4.92 3.02
CA CYS A 131 2.24 -5.89 3.93
C CYS A 131 1.78 -7.15 3.21
N GLY A 132 2.27 -8.32 3.62
CA GLY A 132 1.89 -9.58 3.00
C GLY A 132 2.72 -10.77 3.46
N SER A 133 2.82 -11.78 2.59
CA SER A 133 3.61 -12.99 2.84
C SER A 133 5.12 -12.72 2.86
N ASN A 134 5.88 -13.57 3.55
CA ASN A 134 7.34 -13.44 3.61
C ASN A 134 8.03 -13.47 2.23
N GLU A 135 7.53 -14.29 1.31
CA GLU A 135 8.02 -14.34 -0.09
C GLU A 135 7.78 -13.00 -0.78
N PHE A 136 6.54 -12.50 -0.71
CA PHE A 136 6.17 -11.21 -1.29
C PHE A 136 7.01 -10.05 -0.75
N LEU A 137 7.22 -9.99 0.57
CA LEU A 137 8.05 -8.95 1.19
C LEU A 137 9.49 -8.98 0.68
N LYS A 138 10.10 -10.17 0.60
CA LYS A 138 11.47 -10.34 0.11
C LYS A 138 11.61 -9.90 -1.34
N ASP A 139 10.68 -10.29 -2.20
CA ASP A 139 10.72 -9.96 -3.62
C ASP A 139 10.57 -8.46 -3.85
N VAL A 140 9.58 -7.82 -3.23
CA VAL A 140 9.37 -6.37 -3.40
C VAL A 140 10.53 -5.59 -2.79
N LYS A 141 11.04 -5.98 -1.61
CA LYS A 141 12.22 -5.35 -1.00
C LYS A 141 13.41 -5.36 -1.97
N LYS A 142 13.73 -6.52 -2.54
CA LYS A 142 14.82 -6.65 -3.52
C LYS A 142 14.61 -5.75 -4.74
N MET A 143 13.37 -5.66 -5.23
CA MET A 143 13.01 -4.78 -6.36
C MET A 143 13.18 -3.29 -6.04
N LEU A 144 12.85 -2.87 -4.81
CA LEU A 144 13.00 -1.49 -4.35
C LEU A 144 14.46 -1.13 -4.11
N GLU A 145 15.24 -2.00 -3.46
CA GLU A 145 16.68 -1.80 -3.25
C GLU A 145 17.43 -1.71 -4.59
N ALA A 146 17.05 -2.51 -5.59
CA ALA A 146 17.59 -2.40 -6.95
C ALA A 146 17.28 -1.04 -7.62
N ARG A 147 16.20 -0.37 -7.18
CA ARG A 147 15.83 1.00 -7.58
C ARG A 147 16.37 2.07 -6.63
N GLN A 148 17.34 1.71 -5.77
CA GLN A 148 18.02 2.58 -4.80
C GLN A 148 17.15 3.08 -3.63
N PHE A 149 15.94 2.55 -3.44
CA PHE A 149 15.13 2.81 -2.25
C PHE A 149 15.82 2.25 -1.00
N LYS A 150 15.68 2.98 0.11
CA LYS A 150 16.25 2.61 1.41
C LYS A 150 15.15 2.25 2.39
N GLU A 151 15.31 1.10 3.04
CA GLU A 151 14.38 0.66 4.07
C GLU A 151 14.49 1.55 5.32
N GLY A 152 13.35 2.03 5.80
CA GLY A 152 13.20 2.72 7.07
C GLY A 152 12.89 1.75 8.21
N ASN A 153 12.92 2.26 9.44
CA ASN A 153 12.51 1.55 10.64
C ASN A 153 11.90 2.54 11.64
N THR A 154 11.56 2.05 12.84
CA THR A 154 10.92 2.85 13.89
C THR A 154 11.78 4.00 14.44
N THR A 155 13.07 4.05 14.10
CA THR A 155 14.03 5.06 14.58
C THR A 155 14.58 5.92 13.44
N ILE A 156 14.74 5.35 12.25
CA ILE A 156 15.28 6.04 11.09
C ILE A 156 14.26 5.94 9.96
N PRO A 157 13.57 7.04 9.61
CA PRO A 157 12.67 7.07 8.46
C PRO A 157 13.39 6.73 7.15
N GLY A 158 12.69 6.06 6.23
CA GLY A 158 13.24 5.63 4.95
C GLY A 158 12.31 5.89 3.76
N ASP A 159 12.69 5.35 2.60
CA ASP A 159 11.85 5.40 1.40
C ASP A 159 10.73 4.36 1.45
N PHE A 160 10.95 3.24 2.16
CA PHE A 160 9.92 2.22 2.35
C PHE A 160 9.99 1.52 3.71
N VAL A 161 8.88 0.94 4.14
CA VAL A 161 8.77 0.10 5.35
C VAL A 161 8.01 -1.19 5.04
N ILE A 162 8.32 -2.25 5.78
CA ILE A 162 7.70 -3.56 5.62
C ILE A 162 7.12 -4.06 6.93
N GLU A 163 6.02 -4.79 6.85
CA GLU A 163 5.45 -5.54 7.96
C GLU A 163 4.92 -6.90 7.49
N LYS A 164 5.09 -7.93 8.32
CA LYS A 164 4.58 -9.27 8.03
C LYS A 164 3.09 -9.32 8.32
N ALA A 165 2.29 -9.77 7.36
CA ALA A 165 0.86 -9.97 7.58
C ALA A 165 0.56 -11.10 8.59
N PHE A 166 1.49 -12.04 8.77
CA PHE A 166 1.39 -13.15 9.69
C PHE A 166 2.75 -13.46 10.32
N ALA A 167 2.76 -13.77 11.62
CA ALA A 167 3.92 -14.42 12.25
C ALA A 167 3.90 -15.91 11.87
N GLU A 168 5.03 -16.45 11.40
CA GLU A 168 5.17 -17.90 11.23
C GLU A 168 5.06 -18.58 12.61
N GLN A 169 4.32 -19.68 12.68
CA GLN A 169 4.36 -20.62 13.81
C GLN A 169 5.60 -21.50 13.74
#